data_AF-A0A2W6TLY2-F1
#
_entry.id   AF-A0A2W6TLY2-F1
#
_cell.length_a   1.000
_cell.length_b   1.000
_cell.length_c   1.000
_cell.angle_alpha   90.00
_cell.angle_beta   90.00
_cell.angle_gamma   90.00
#
_symmetry.space_group_name_H-M   'P 1'
#
loop_
_entity.id
_entity.type
_entity.pdbx_description
1 polymer ?
#
loop_
_entity_poly.entity_id
_entity_poly.type
_entity_poly.pdbx_seq_one_letter_code
_entity_poly.pdbx_strand_id
1 'polypeptide(L)'
;ITVNVFSKVLSKLDMYDPHFQFKTWVLTIAQNTIIDFWRKKARENQDPTENLDEVKNQYAKSPEELMISDEEQKKIIKTIESLDANYQDIIRLRFFEEKSIKEIAEELGISVANTKVRVMRAKKVLAELLKNNEFEDD
;
A
#
# COMPACT_ATOMS: atom_id res chain seq x y z
N ILE A 1 16.49 2.87 4.54
CA ILE A 1 15.54 3.35 3.50
C ILE A 1 15.54 4.87 3.42
N THR A 2 15.33 5.57 4.54
CA THR A 2 15.31 7.05 4.62
C THR A 2 16.53 7.73 3.98
N VAL A 3 17.75 7.29 4.29
CA VAL A 3 18.98 7.83 3.66
C VAL A 3 18.95 7.67 2.14
N ASN A 4 18.55 6.50 1.62
CA ASN A 4 18.47 6.26 0.17
C ASN A 4 17.40 7.14 -0.50
N VAL A 5 16.30 7.42 0.19
CA VAL A 5 15.27 8.35 -0.30
C VAL A 5 15.86 9.75 -0.41
N PHE A 6 16.49 10.27 0.64
CA PHE A 6 17.11 11.60 0.62
C PHE A 6 18.25 11.70 -0.41
N SER A 7 19.08 10.67 -0.56
CA SER A 7 20.10 10.64 -1.62
C SER A 7 19.48 10.72 -3.02
N LYS A 8 18.39 9.98 -3.28
CA LYS A 8 17.68 10.02 -4.56
C LYS A 8 16.95 11.34 -4.82
N VAL A 9 16.43 11.98 -3.77
CA VAL A 9 15.82 13.32 -3.85
C VAL A 9 16.89 14.33 -4.25
N LEU A 10 18.03 14.34 -3.56
CA LEU A 10 19.14 15.25 -3.86
C LEU A 10 19.71 15.03 -5.26
N SER A 11 19.84 13.77 -5.70
CA SER A 11 20.37 13.46 -7.04
C SER A 11 19.42 13.79 -8.19
N LYS A 12 18.16 14.11 -7.90
CA LYS A 12 17.13 14.46 -8.90
C LYS A 12 16.60 15.88 -8.71
N LEU A 13 17.21 16.67 -7.83
CA LEU A 13 16.72 17.99 -7.45
C LEU A 13 16.69 18.97 -8.65
N ASP A 14 17.59 18.76 -9.60
CA ASP A 14 17.68 19.42 -10.90
C ASP A 14 16.50 19.07 -11.83
N MET A 15 15.84 17.94 -11.61
CA MET A 15 14.66 17.48 -12.36
C MET A 15 13.34 17.84 -11.67
N TYR A 16 13.38 18.61 -10.58
CA TYR A 16 12.17 19.05 -9.89
C TYR A 16 11.45 20.13 -10.72
N ASP A 17 10.17 19.88 -11.00
CA ASP A 17 9.28 20.84 -11.63
C ASP A 17 8.53 21.66 -10.55
N PRO A 18 8.74 22.99 -10.48
CA PRO A 18 8.07 23.88 -9.51
C PRO A 18 6.55 23.94 -9.65
N HIS A 19 5.97 23.45 -10.74
CA HIS A 19 4.52 23.34 -10.89
C HIS A 19 3.89 22.31 -9.94
N PHE A 20 4.67 21.36 -9.41
CA PHE A 20 4.21 20.38 -8.42
C PHE A 20 4.69 20.74 -7.00
N GLN A 21 3.90 20.42 -5.97
CA GLN A 21 4.33 20.61 -4.59
C GLN A 21 5.57 19.77 -4.28
N PHE A 22 6.60 20.42 -3.71
CA PHE A 22 7.87 19.76 -3.37
C PHE A 22 7.69 18.52 -2.47
N LYS A 23 6.79 18.61 -1.47
CA LYS A 23 6.44 17.49 -0.59
C LYS A 23 5.97 16.28 -1.40
N THR A 24 5.11 16.50 -2.38
CA THR A 24 4.52 15.44 -3.21
C THR A 24 5.58 14.77 -4.07
N TRP A 25 6.45 15.57 -4.70
CA TRP A 25 7.57 15.05 -5.50
C TRP A 25 8.53 14.18 -4.66
N VAL A 26 8.84 14.60 -3.43
CA VAL A 26 9.64 13.82 -2.47
C VAL A 26 8.94 12.50 -2.08
N LEU A 27 7.63 12.54 -1.82
CA LEU A 27 6.84 11.34 -1.49
C LEU A 27 6.83 10.32 -2.63
N THR A 28 6.77 10.77 -3.89
CA THR A 28 6.89 9.90 -5.06
C THR A 28 8.24 9.18 -5.11
N ILE A 29 9.33 9.89 -4.84
CA ILE A 29 10.68 9.29 -4.78
C ILE A 29 10.77 8.28 -3.63
N ALA A 30 10.16 8.59 -2.50
CA ALA A 30 10.10 7.70 -1.34
C ALA A 30 9.35 6.39 -1.66
N GLN A 31 8.13 6.50 -2.20
CA GLN A 31 7.30 5.35 -2.58
C GLN A 31 8.00 4.44 -3.60
N ASN A 32 8.54 5.02 -4.68
CA ASN A 32 9.28 4.24 -5.68
C ASN A 32 10.46 3.49 -5.06
N THR A 33 11.18 4.14 -4.14
CA THR A 33 12.32 3.52 -3.45
C THR A 33 11.90 2.40 -2.50
N ILE A 34 10.76 2.54 -1.83
CA ILE A 34 10.18 1.51 -0.97
C ILE A 34 9.71 0.32 -1.82
N ILE A 35 9.01 0.57 -2.93
CA ILE A 35 8.56 -0.47 -3.88
C ILE A 35 9.77 -1.24 -4.43
N ASP A 36 10.82 -0.54 -4.86
CA ASP A 36 12.04 -1.18 -5.36
C ASP A 36 12.72 -2.04 -4.29
N PHE A 37 12.77 -1.56 -3.06
CA PHE A 37 13.32 -2.29 -1.91
C PHE A 37 12.56 -3.59 -1.66
N TRP A 38 11.22 -3.53 -1.62
CA TRP A 38 10.39 -4.72 -1.40
C TRP A 38 10.43 -5.69 -2.59
N ARG A 39 10.48 -5.20 -3.84
CA ARG A 39 10.69 -6.05 -5.03
C ARG A 39 12.02 -6.80 -4.95
N LYS A 40 13.09 -6.12 -4.52
CA LYS A 40 14.40 -6.75 -4.35
C LYS A 40 14.39 -7.78 -3.23
N LYS A 41 13.83 -7.43 -2.07
CA LYS A 41 13.71 -8.33 -0.92
C LYS A 41 12.81 -9.54 -1.22
N ALA A 42 11.77 -9.39 -2.03
CA ALA A 42 10.92 -10.49 -2.46
C ALA A 42 11.70 -11.46 -3.36
N ARG A 43 12.44 -10.95 -4.36
CA ARG A 43 13.31 -11.77 -5.23
C ARG A 43 14.39 -12.53 -4.45
N GLU A 44 14.94 -11.92 -3.40
CA GLU A 44 15.92 -12.56 -2.50
C GLU A 44 15.30 -13.65 -1.61
N ASN A 45 13.98 -13.71 -1.47
CA ASN A 45 13.24 -14.66 -0.63
C ASN A 45 12.42 -15.70 -1.41
N GLN A 46 12.55 -15.80 -2.75
CA GLN A 46 11.73 -16.72 -3.53
C GLN A 46 12.19 -18.18 -3.46
N ASP A 47 11.36 -19.00 -2.82
CA ASP A 47 11.05 -20.37 -3.25
C ASP A 47 10.36 -20.33 -4.64
N PRO A 48 10.55 -21.31 -5.54
CA PRO A 48 10.17 -21.23 -6.97
C PRO A 48 8.67 -21.15 -7.31
N THR A 49 7.78 -20.96 -6.34
CA THR A 49 6.32 -20.98 -6.52
C THR A 49 5.65 -19.59 -6.47
N GLU A 50 6.40 -18.52 -6.23
CA GLU A 50 5.84 -17.16 -6.21
C GLU A 50 5.90 -16.49 -7.58
N ASN A 51 4.89 -16.73 -8.42
CA ASN A 51 4.55 -15.80 -9.52
C ASN A 51 4.03 -14.49 -8.92
N LEU A 52 4.97 -13.62 -8.50
CA LEU A 52 4.73 -12.24 -8.07
C LEU A 52 4.57 -11.28 -9.26
N ASP A 53 4.59 -11.79 -10.49
CA ASP A 53 4.43 -11.02 -11.73
C ASP A 53 3.02 -10.43 -11.92
N GLU A 54 2.05 -10.78 -11.07
CA GLU A 54 0.68 -10.26 -11.14
C GLU A 54 0.46 -8.93 -10.40
N VAL A 55 1.44 -8.40 -9.67
CA VAL A 55 1.37 -6.99 -9.21
C VAL A 55 1.90 -6.07 -10.30
N LYS A 56 1.29 -6.16 -11.49
CA LYS A 56 1.42 -5.13 -12.50
C LYS A 56 0.89 -3.83 -11.91
N ASN A 57 1.83 -2.90 -11.73
CA ASN A 57 1.80 -1.43 -11.78
C ASN A 57 0.49 -0.70 -12.19
N GLN A 58 -0.69 -1.11 -11.69
CA GLN A 58 -1.97 -0.41 -11.88
C GLN A 58 -2.19 0.70 -10.85
N TYR A 59 -1.27 0.87 -9.90
CA TYR A 59 -1.34 1.87 -8.82
C TYR A 59 -0.22 2.91 -8.87
N ALA A 60 0.50 3.02 -9.99
CA ALA A 60 1.42 4.14 -10.22
C ALA A 60 0.60 5.41 -10.50
N LYS A 61 0.00 5.94 -9.43
CA LYS A 61 -0.78 7.17 -9.44
C LYS A 61 0.13 8.38 -9.66
N SER A 62 -0.37 9.38 -10.37
CA SER A 62 0.32 10.66 -10.49
C SER A 62 0.48 11.31 -9.11
N PRO A 63 1.47 12.21 -8.91
CA PRO A 63 1.62 12.96 -7.66
C PRO A 63 0.33 13.66 -7.20
N GLU A 64 -0.47 14.16 -8.13
CA GLU A 64 -1.77 14.80 -7.86
C GLU A 64 -2.82 13.77 -7.42
N GLU A 65 -2.84 12.58 -8.03
CA GLU A 65 -3.70 11.46 -7.64
C GLU A 65 -3.33 10.81 -6.29
N LEU A 66 -2.15 11.13 -5.75
CA LEU A 66 -1.72 10.73 -4.40
C LEU A 66 -2.17 11.71 -3.32
N MET A 67 -2.68 12.88 -3.68
CA MET A 67 -3.25 13.82 -2.72
C MET A 67 -4.63 13.30 -2.28
N ILE A 68 -4.64 12.57 -1.17
CA ILE A 68 -5.87 12.17 -0.49
C ILE A 68 -6.31 13.34 0.38
N SER A 69 -7.57 13.77 0.27
CA SER A 69 -8.10 14.82 1.14
C SER A 69 -8.30 14.30 2.58
N ASP A 70 -8.32 15.20 3.57
CA ASP A 70 -8.62 14.81 4.95
C ASP A 70 -10.02 14.14 5.08
N GLU A 71 -10.95 14.49 4.20
CA GLU A 71 -12.29 13.91 4.13
C GLU A 71 -12.25 12.49 3.56
N GLU A 72 -11.52 12.26 2.46
CA GLU A 72 -11.30 10.93 1.90
C GLU A 72 -10.58 10.02 2.90
N GLN A 73 -9.60 10.55 3.64
CA GLN A 73 -8.91 9.78 4.66
C GLN A 73 -9.86 9.36 5.79
N LYS A 74 -10.73 10.26 6.26
CA LYS A 74 -11.78 9.92 7.25
C LYS A 74 -12.76 8.88 6.70
N LYS A 75 -13.14 8.98 5.43
CA LYS A 75 -14.03 8.01 4.75
C LYS A 75 -13.41 6.62 4.69
N ILE A 76 -12.12 6.52 4.36
CA ILE A 76 -11.38 5.25 4.38
C ILE A 76 -11.37 4.65 5.78
N ILE A 77 -11.04 5.45 6.81
CA ILE A 77 -10.99 4.96 8.20
C ILE A 77 -12.36 4.42 8.63
N LYS A 78 -13.44 5.19 8.42
CA LYS A 78 -14.81 4.74 8.75
C LYS A 78 -15.21 3.47 8.01
N THR A 79 -14.80 3.35 6.74
CA THR A 79 -15.08 2.15 5.95
C THR A 79 -14.35 0.94 6.54
N ILE A 80 -13.09 1.09 6.94
CA ILE A 80 -12.35 0.02 7.62
C ILE A 80 -13.04 -0.36 8.93
N GLU A 81 -13.48 0.62 9.74
CA GLU A 81 -14.18 0.39 11.01
C GLU A 81 -15.53 -0.33 10.84
N SER A 82 -16.14 -0.28 9.66
CA SER A 82 -17.38 -1.02 9.34
C SER A 82 -17.17 -2.50 8.95
N LEU A 83 -15.92 -2.91 8.69
CA LEU A 83 -15.60 -4.28 8.31
C LEU A 83 -15.69 -5.24 9.50
N ASP A 84 -15.88 -6.53 9.24
CA ASP A 84 -15.72 -7.56 10.27
C ASP A 84 -14.33 -7.50 10.92
N ALA A 85 -14.25 -7.75 12.22
CA ALA A 85 -13.00 -7.68 13.01
C ALA A 85 -11.83 -8.44 12.37
N ASN A 86 -12.10 -9.62 11.81
CA ASN A 86 -11.09 -10.40 11.09
C ASN A 86 -10.47 -9.66 9.90
N TYR A 87 -11.23 -8.85 9.18
CA TYR A 87 -10.73 -8.05 8.07
C TYR A 87 -10.06 -6.76 8.56
N GLN A 88 -10.57 -6.15 9.62
CA GLN A 88 -9.92 -5.01 10.27
C GLN A 88 -8.50 -5.37 10.73
N ASP A 89 -8.34 -6.48 11.45
CA ASP A 89 -7.03 -6.94 11.93
C ASP A 89 -6.09 -7.23 10.75
N ILE A 90 -6.57 -7.92 9.72
CA ILE A 90 -5.78 -8.21 8.53
C ILE A 90 -5.32 -6.92 7.83
N ILE A 91 -6.19 -5.92 7.73
CA ILE A 91 -5.85 -4.62 7.13
C ILE A 91 -4.85 -3.87 8.01
N ARG A 92 -5.08 -3.82 9.33
CA ARG A 92 -4.19 -3.18 10.30
C ARG A 92 -2.78 -3.78 10.22
N LEU A 93 -2.68 -5.08 10.42
CA LEU A 93 -1.40 -5.78 10.46
C LEU A 93 -0.66 -5.67 9.12
N ARG A 94 -1.38 -5.72 7.99
CA ARG A 94 -0.76 -5.70 6.67
C ARG A 94 -0.34 -4.30 6.20
N PHE A 95 -1.18 -3.29 6.41
CA PHE A 95 -1.03 -1.97 5.78
C PHE A 95 -0.62 -0.86 6.74
N PHE A 96 -0.86 -1.02 8.04
CA PHE A 96 -0.46 -0.03 9.06
C PHE A 96 0.79 -0.49 9.83
N GLU A 97 0.89 -1.79 10.10
CA GLU A 97 2.04 -2.38 10.80
C GLU A 97 3.06 -3.02 9.84
N GLU A 98 2.79 -3.00 8.52
CA GLU A 98 3.65 -3.51 7.44
C GLU A 98 4.13 -4.97 7.62
N LYS A 99 3.38 -5.81 8.34
CA LYS A 99 3.75 -7.22 8.58
C LYS A 99 3.64 -8.06 7.31
N SER A 100 4.58 -8.98 7.14
CA SER A 100 4.56 -9.98 6.08
C SER A 100 3.42 -10.98 6.29
N ILE A 101 3.04 -11.71 5.24
CA ILE A 101 2.02 -12.77 5.35
C ILE A 101 2.40 -13.82 6.41
N LYS A 102 3.70 -14.10 6.58
CA LYS A 102 4.18 -15.08 7.57
C LYS A 102 4.01 -14.55 9.00
N GLU A 103 4.40 -13.30 9.24
CA GLU A 103 4.24 -12.65 10.56
C GLU A 103 2.77 -12.53 10.95
N ILE A 104 1.90 -12.18 10.00
CA ILE A 104 0.45 -12.12 10.23
C ILE A 104 -0.12 -13.51 10.56
N ALA A 105 0.32 -14.55 9.84
CA ALA A 105 -0.11 -15.92 10.06
C ALA A 105 0.26 -16.41 11.48
N GLU A 106 1.48 -16.10 11.91
CA GLU A 106 1.99 -16.41 13.24
C GLU A 106 1.21 -15.67 14.34
N GLU A 107 0.99 -14.37 14.18
CA GLU A 107 0.28 -13.55 15.16
C GLU A 107 -1.20 -13.91 15.31
N LEU A 108 -1.86 -14.24 14.20
CA LEU A 108 -3.27 -14.64 14.21
C LEU A 108 -3.48 -16.14 14.46
N GLY A 109 -2.40 -16.93 14.57
CA GLY A 109 -2.47 -18.39 14.78
C GLY A 109 -3.18 -19.14 13.64
N ILE A 110 -3.10 -18.65 12.40
CA ILE A 110 -3.73 -19.25 11.22
C ILE A 110 -2.68 -19.66 10.18
N SER A 111 -3.05 -20.49 9.21
CA SER A 111 -2.11 -20.89 8.16
C SER A 111 -1.73 -19.73 7.23
N VAL A 112 -0.53 -19.78 6.65
CA VAL A 112 -0.07 -18.83 5.62
C VAL A 112 -1.06 -18.78 4.44
N ALA A 113 -1.61 -19.92 4.04
CA ALA A 113 -2.62 -20.01 2.98
C ALA A 113 -3.92 -19.29 3.35
N ASN A 114 -4.43 -19.49 4.57
CA ASN A 114 -5.61 -18.78 5.08
C ASN A 114 -5.36 -17.27 5.14
N THR A 115 -4.18 -16.87 5.60
CA THR A 115 -3.75 -15.46 5.64
C THR A 115 -3.75 -14.82 4.26
N LYS A 116 -3.18 -15.48 3.23
CA LYS A 116 -3.22 -14.99 1.84
C LYS A 116 -4.66 -14.76 1.36
N VAL A 117 -5.55 -15.73 1.60
CA VAL A 117 -6.97 -15.63 1.22
C VAL A 117 -7.66 -14.48 1.95
N ARG A 118 -7.43 -14.32 3.26
CA ARG A 118 -8.01 -13.24 4.05
C ARG A 118 -7.54 -11.87 3.60
N VAL A 119 -6.24 -11.69 3.33
CA VAL A 119 -5.69 -10.43 2.78
C VAL A 119 -6.34 -10.08 1.44
N MET A 120 -6.46 -11.05 0.54
CA MET A 120 -7.10 -10.83 -0.76
C MET A 120 -8.58 -10.43 -0.61
N ARG A 121 -9.33 -11.11 0.26
CA ARG A 121 -10.74 -10.79 0.53
C ARG A 121 -10.90 -9.43 1.18
N ALA A 122 -10.10 -9.12 2.19
CA ALA A 122 -10.12 -7.82 2.86
C ALA A 122 -9.90 -6.66 1.88
N LYS A 123 -8.91 -6.79 0.98
CA LYS A 123 -8.69 -5.81 -0.09
C LYS A 123 -9.89 -5.66 -1.01
N LYS A 124 -10.50 -6.78 -1.43
CA LYS A 124 -11.64 -6.76 -2.35
C LYS A 124 -12.85 -6.08 -1.72
N VAL A 125 -13.19 -6.45 -0.49
CA VAL A 125 -14.32 -5.87 0.24
C VAL A 125 -14.09 -4.38 0.48
N LEU A 126 -12.88 -3.97 0.89
CA LEU A 126 -12.56 -2.55 1.08
C LEU A 126 -12.70 -1.76 -0.22
N ALA A 127 -12.23 -2.29 -1.36
CA ALA A 127 -12.37 -1.64 -2.66
C ALA A 127 -13.84 -1.52 -3.10
N GLU A 128 -14.66 -2.55 -2.89
CA GLU A 128 -16.09 -2.53 -3.20
C GLU A 128 -16.84 -1.50 -2.35
N LEU A 129 -16.56 -1.43 -1.05
CA LEU A 129 -17.19 -0.46 -0.15
C LEU A 129 -16.79 0.98 -0.47
N LEU A 130 -15.52 1.24 -0.78
CA LEU A 130 -15.07 2.57 -1.17
C LEU A 130 -15.71 3.00 -2.48
N LYS A 131 -15.78 2.09 -3.46
CA LYS A 131 -16.44 2.35 -4.75
C LYS A 131 -17.94 2.63 -4.58
N ASN A 132 -18.65 1.87 -3.75
CA ASN A 132 -20.08 2.10 -3.52
C ASN A 132 -20.35 3.45 -2.84
N ASN A 133 -19.50 3.84 -1.89
CA ASN A 133 -19.62 5.15 -1.27
C ASN A 133 -19.24 6.32 -2.21
N GLU A 134 -18.52 6.09 -3.31
CA GLU A 134 -18.27 7.14 -4.33
C GLU A 134 -19.53 7.48 -5.15
N PHE A 135 -20.52 6.58 -5.22
CA PHE A 135 -21.76 6.78 -5.99
C PHE A 135 -22.95 7.32 -5.17
N GLU A 136 -22.81 7.46 -3.85
CA GLU A 136 -23.86 8.02 -2.98
C GLU A 136 -23.68 9.53 -2.73
N ASP A 137 -22.56 10.11 -3.16
CA ASP A 137 -22.21 11.53 -2.98
C ASP A 137 -22.44 12.40 -4.26
N ASP A 138 -23.06 11.84 -5.32
CA ASP A 138 -23.39 12.51 -6.62
C ASP A 138 -24.89 12.90 -6.75
#